data_AF-D5HKW3-F1
#
_entry.id   AF-D5HKW3-F1
#
_cell.length_a   1.000
_cell.length_b   1.000
_cell.length_c   1.000
_cell.angle_alpha   90.00
_cell.angle_beta   90.00
_cell.angle_gamma   90.00
#
_symmetry.space_group_name_H-M   'P 1'
#
loop_
_entity.id
_entity.type
_entity.pdbx_description
1 polymer ?
#
loop_
_entity_poly.entity_id
_entity_poly.type
_entity_poly.pdbx_seq_one_letter_code
_entity_poly.pdbx_strand_id
1 'polypeptide(L)'
;MMMMFILALILCTLFWMISFLSNKSMNFKNKFYSFECGFNPFTSPQSFFSIQFFKILMIFLLFDMEIIIIMPIPLYHPMTFMNYTFYILIMSMIILGLMFEWKEGSLEWLK
;
A
#
# COMPACT_ATOMS: atom_id res chain seq x y z
N MET A 1 15.20 -15.42 -14.59
CA MET A 1 14.70 -14.42 -13.63
C MET A 1 15.81 -13.69 -12.89
N MET A 2 16.75 -14.38 -12.23
CA MET A 2 17.81 -13.72 -11.44
C MET A 2 18.67 -12.72 -12.26
N MET A 3 19.01 -13.07 -13.52
CA MET A 3 19.74 -12.18 -14.42
C MET A 3 18.98 -10.88 -14.76
N MET A 4 17.65 -10.93 -14.89
CA MET A 4 16.83 -9.74 -15.16
C MET A 4 16.79 -8.79 -13.95
N PHE A 5 16.70 -9.34 -12.73
CA PHE A 5 16.75 -8.54 -11.51
C PHE A 5 18.10 -7.82 -11.34
N ILE A 6 19.20 -8.53 -11.62
CA ILE A 6 20.55 -7.94 -11.55
C ILE A 6 20.69 -6.81 -12.58
N LEU A 7 20.23 -7.02 -13.81
CA LEU A 7 20.24 -5.98 -14.85
C LEU A 7 19.42 -4.75 -14.45
N ALA A 8 18.23 -4.94 -13.87
CA ALA A 8 17.39 -3.84 -13.41
C ALA A 8 18.07 -3.01 -12.31
N LEU A 9 18.69 -3.65 -11.32
CA LEU A 9 19.42 -2.97 -10.24
C LEU A 9 20.62 -2.18 -10.78
N ILE A 10 21.37 -2.76 -11.73
CA ILE A 10 22.50 -2.08 -12.38
C ILE A 10 22.00 -0.83 -13.13
N LEU A 11 20.90 -0.93 -13.88
CA LEU A 11 20.35 0.22 -14.59
C LEU A 11 19.87 1.31 -13.64
N CYS A 12 19.14 0.98 -12.57
CA CYS A 12 18.68 1.95 -11.57
C CYS A 12 19.84 2.69 -10.91
N THR A 13 20.90 1.97 -10.53
CA THR A 13 22.09 2.57 -9.91
C THR A 13 22.87 3.43 -10.90
N LEU A 14 23.01 3.01 -12.15
CA LEU A 14 23.65 3.82 -13.20
C LEU A 14 22.88 5.12 -13.46
N PHE A 15 21.55 5.07 -13.60
CA PHE A 15 20.74 6.28 -13.77
C PHE A 15 20.86 7.24 -12.58
N TRP A 16 20.85 6.70 -11.36
CA TRP A 16 21.06 7.49 -10.16
C TRP A 16 22.44 8.16 -10.15
N MET A 17 23.51 7.42 -10.48
CA MET A 17 24.87 7.97 -10.57
C MET A 17 24.96 9.08 -11.63
N ILE A 18 24.45 8.87 -12.84
CA ILE A 18 24.46 9.87 -13.90
C ILE A 18 23.71 11.13 -13.47
N SER A 19 22.55 11.00 -12.82
CA SER A 19 21.79 12.14 -12.29
C SER A 19 22.55 12.90 -11.19
N PHE A 20 23.28 12.19 -10.33
CA PHE A 20 24.11 12.80 -9.29
C PHE A 20 25.31 13.56 -9.88
N LEU A 21 26.02 12.95 -10.84
CA LEU A 21 27.17 13.55 -11.53
C LEU A 21 26.79 14.75 -12.41
N SER A 22 25.60 14.74 -13.02
CA SER A 22 25.12 15.82 -13.89
C SER A 22 24.54 17.03 -13.12
N ASN A 23 24.29 16.89 -11.83
CA ASN A 23 23.66 17.95 -11.04
C ASN A 23 24.68 19.08 -10.74
N LYS A 24 24.54 20.21 -11.42
CA LYS A 24 25.32 21.43 -11.12
C LYS A 24 24.82 22.00 -9.79
N SER A 25 25.64 21.89 -8.75
CA SER A 25 25.35 22.31 -7.36
C SER A 25 25.23 23.84 -7.23
N MET A 26 24.18 24.42 -7.79
CA MET A 26 23.81 25.80 -7.54
C MET A 26 23.11 25.84 -6.18
N ASN A 27 23.90 26.09 -5.13
CA ASN A 27 23.48 26.20 -3.73
C ASN A 27 22.63 27.46 -3.50
N PHE A 28 21.39 27.45 -3.98
CA PHE A 28 20.40 28.44 -3.59
C PHE A 28 19.75 28.00 -2.28
N LYS A 29 19.87 28.80 -1.22
CA LYS A 29 19.27 28.52 0.11
C LYS A 29 17.78 28.17 0.01
N ASN A 30 17.06 28.80 -0.91
CA ASN A 30 15.62 28.58 -1.10
C ASN A 30 15.26 27.21 -1.70
N LYS A 31 16.21 26.46 -2.29
CA LYS A 31 15.96 25.10 -2.78
C LYS A 31 15.85 24.05 -1.66
N PHE A 32 16.35 24.37 -0.46
CA PHE A 32 16.35 23.44 0.68
C PHE A 32 15.11 23.59 1.57
N TYR A 33 14.23 24.56 1.30
CA TYR A 33 12.97 24.73 2.03
C TYR A 33 11.82 24.01 1.32
N SER A 34 10.86 23.53 2.10
CA SER A 34 9.61 22.96 1.59
C SER A 34 8.85 23.98 0.74
N PHE A 35 8.26 23.52 -0.37
CA PHE A 35 7.43 24.36 -1.22
C PHE A 35 6.04 24.55 -0.61
N GLU A 36 5.76 25.75 -0.08
CA GLU A 36 4.43 26.15 0.42
C GLU A 36 3.92 27.40 -0.32
N CYS A 37 3.74 27.31 -1.64
CA CYS A 37 3.21 28.41 -2.47
C CYS A 37 3.95 29.76 -2.31
N GLY A 38 5.25 29.73 -1.98
CA GLY A 38 6.08 30.93 -1.77
C GLY A 38 6.06 31.50 -0.35
N PHE A 39 5.37 30.86 0.59
CA PHE A 39 5.38 31.20 2.01
C PHE A 39 6.33 30.31 2.81
N ASN A 40 6.74 30.79 3.99
CA ASN A 40 7.47 29.96 4.94
C ASN A 40 6.48 29.06 5.70
N PRO A 41 6.88 27.84 6.07
CA PRO A 41 6.05 26.92 6.83
C PRO A 41 5.51 27.57 8.11
N PHE A 42 4.19 27.64 8.21
CA PHE A 42 3.49 28.19 9.38
C PHE A 42 3.51 27.24 10.58
N THR A 43 3.65 25.93 10.33
CA THR A 43 3.62 24.86 11.34
C THR A 43 4.69 23.81 11.06
N SER A 44 5.17 23.12 12.09
CA SER A 44 6.03 21.94 11.90
C SER A 44 5.30 20.87 11.06
N PRO A 45 5.99 20.13 10.19
CA PRO A 45 5.38 19.09 9.33
C PRO A 45 4.82 17.89 10.11
N GLN A 46 5.00 17.85 11.43
CA GLN A 46 4.43 16.87 12.34
C GLN A 46 2.95 17.20 12.58
N SER A 47 2.12 16.96 11.58
CA SER A 47 0.67 16.97 11.72
C SER A 47 0.18 15.62 12.22
N PHE A 48 -0.81 15.64 13.11
CA PHE A 48 -1.49 14.41 13.52
C PHE A 48 -2.25 13.84 12.32
N PHE A 49 -1.96 12.59 12.05
CA PHE A 49 -2.50 11.87 10.92
C PHE A 49 -4.01 11.59 11.07
N SER A 50 -4.75 11.53 9.97
CA SER A 50 -6.20 11.36 10.03
C SER A 50 -6.60 9.97 10.53
N ILE A 51 -7.45 9.92 11.57
CA ILE A 51 -8.01 8.66 12.12
C ILE A 51 -8.73 7.84 11.03
N GLN A 52 -9.26 8.50 10.00
CA GLN A 52 -9.94 7.84 8.89
C GLN A 52 -9.00 6.94 8.08
N PHE A 53 -7.77 7.36 7.78
CA PHE A 53 -6.83 6.50 7.09
C PHE A 53 -6.43 5.31 7.94
N PHE A 54 -6.29 5.50 9.26
CA PHE A 54 -5.98 4.40 10.16
C PHE A 54 -7.05 3.29 10.11
N LYS A 55 -8.34 3.66 10.03
CA LYS A 55 -9.44 2.69 9.87
C LYS A 55 -9.32 1.89 8.57
N ILE A 56 -9.05 2.56 7.45
CA ILE A 56 -8.86 1.89 6.15
C ILE A 56 -7.65 0.96 6.19
N LEU A 57 -6.55 1.37 6.81
CA LEU A 57 -5.34 0.55 6.93
C LEU A 57 -5.58 -0.71 7.77
N MET A 58 -6.35 -0.60 8.86
CA MET A 58 -6.71 -1.75 9.69
C MET A 58 -7.57 -2.77 8.91
N ILE A 59 -8.58 -2.30 8.17
CA ILE A 59 -9.42 -3.16 7.31
C ILE A 59 -8.56 -3.84 6.24
N PHE A 60 -7.67 -3.09 5.58
CA PHE A 60 -6.75 -3.64 4.59
C PHE A 60 -5.86 -4.75 5.18
N LEU A 61 -5.31 -4.55 6.37
CA LEU A 61 -4.47 -5.53 7.03
C LEU A 61 -5.23 -6.82 7.36
N LEU A 62 -6.48 -6.71 7.86
CA LEU A 62 -7.32 -7.87 8.12
C LEU A 62 -7.63 -8.65 6.83
N PHE A 63 -7.99 -7.94 5.75
CA PHE A 63 -8.29 -8.57 4.47
C PHE A 63 -7.06 -9.25 3.84
N ASP A 64 -5.88 -8.66 3.96
CA ASP A 64 -4.63 -9.27 3.48
C ASP A 64 -4.32 -10.59 4.23
N MET A 65 -4.56 -10.61 5.56
CA MET A 65 -4.44 -11.83 6.36
C MET A 65 -5.43 -12.93 5.94
N GLU A 66 -6.66 -12.57 5.58
CA GLU A 66 -7.66 -13.52 5.08
C GLU A 66 -7.26 -14.10 3.72
N ILE A 67 -6.73 -13.28 2.81
CA ILE A 67 -6.23 -13.74 1.49
C ILE A 67 -5.07 -14.72 1.67
N ILE A 68 -4.13 -14.43 2.57
CA ILE A 68 -3.00 -15.33 2.87
C ILE A 68 -3.49 -16.72 3.29
N ILE A 69 -4.60 -16.80 4.03
CA ILE A 69 -5.19 -18.06 4.46
C ILE A 69 -5.90 -18.77 3.29
N ILE A 70 -6.60 -18.04 2.42
CA ILE A 70 -7.41 -18.62 1.33
C ILE A 70 -6.55 -19.10 0.15
N MET A 71 -5.57 -18.31 -0.25
CA MET A 71 -4.74 -18.56 -1.44
C MET A 71 -4.10 -19.98 -1.49
N PRO A 72 -3.59 -20.56 -0.40
CA PRO A 72 -2.99 -21.90 -0.42
C PRO A 72 -4.02 -23.04 -0.50
N ILE A 73 -5.26 -22.85 -0.07
CA ILE A 73 -6.29 -23.91 0.02
C ILE A 73 -6.49 -24.68 -1.30
N PRO A 74 -6.70 -24.04 -2.47
CA PRO A 74 -6.88 -24.75 -3.73
C PRO A 74 -5.61 -25.46 -4.23
N LEU A 75 -4.43 -25.07 -3.73
CA LEU A 75 -3.15 -25.67 -4.12
C LEU A 75 -2.86 -26.96 -3.35
N TYR A 76 -3.25 -27.04 -2.06
CA TYR A 76 -2.96 -28.19 -1.21
C TYR A 76 -4.10 -29.21 -1.12
N HIS A 77 -5.34 -28.79 -1.35
CA HIS A 77 -6.50 -29.68 -1.23
C HIS A 77 -7.16 -29.96 -2.57
N PRO A 78 -7.40 -31.24 -2.93
CA PRO A 78 -8.19 -31.56 -4.11
C PRO A 78 -9.60 -30.99 -3.96
N MET A 79 -10.17 -30.52 -5.08
CA MET A 79 -11.52 -30.00 -5.17
C MET A 79 -12.55 -31.13 -5.01
N THR A 80 -12.77 -31.56 -3.77
CA THR A 80 -13.90 -32.39 -3.38
C THR A 80 -15.11 -31.50 -3.12
N PHE A 81 -16.32 -32.06 -3.19
CA PHE A 81 -17.56 -31.34 -2.89
C PHE A 81 -17.53 -30.70 -1.48
N MET A 82 -16.92 -31.38 -0.51
CA MET A 82 -16.77 -30.87 0.86
C MET A 82 -15.80 -29.67 0.95
N ASN A 83 -14.66 -29.73 0.27
CA ASN A 83 -13.71 -28.62 0.25
C ASN A 83 -14.25 -27.40 -0.52
N TYR A 84 -15.01 -27.65 -1.59
CA TYR A 84 -15.65 -26.61 -2.38
C TYR A 84 -16.72 -25.86 -1.57
N THR A 85 -17.56 -26.59 -0.83
CA THR A 85 -18.57 -25.97 0.06
C THR A 85 -17.92 -25.17 1.19
N PHE A 86 -16.81 -25.66 1.76
CA PHE A 86 -16.03 -24.92 2.75
C PHE A 86 -15.43 -23.62 2.19
N TYR A 87 -14.89 -23.65 0.96
CA TYR A 87 -14.39 -22.46 0.29
C TYR A 87 -15.50 -21.41 0.07
N ILE A 88 -16.67 -21.84 -0.41
CA ILE A 88 -17.82 -20.94 -0.60
C ILE A 88 -18.26 -20.31 0.73
N LEU A 89 -18.26 -21.08 1.82
CA LEU A 89 -18.61 -20.58 3.14
C LEU A 89 -17.61 -19.51 3.64
N ILE A 90 -16.31 -19.72 3.45
CA ILE A 90 -15.32 -18.71 3.82
C ILE A 90 -15.51 -17.45 2.97
N MET A 91 -15.64 -17.60 1.65
CA MET A 91 -15.82 -16.46 0.76
C MET A 91 -17.09 -15.67 1.08
N SER A 92 -18.19 -16.34 1.44
CA SER A 92 -19.43 -15.66 1.83
C SER A 92 -19.27 -14.88 3.14
N MET A 93 -18.54 -15.42 4.12
CA MET A 93 -18.27 -14.71 5.38
C MET A 93 -17.46 -13.43 5.16
N ILE A 94 -16.45 -13.47 4.29
CA ILE A 94 -15.65 -12.29 3.94
C ILE A 94 -16.50 -11.22 3.25
N ILE A 95 -17.34 -11.63 2.29
CA ILE A 95 -18.25 -10.70 1.60
C ILE A 95 -19.22 -10.06 2.60
N LEU A 96 -19.77 -10.84 3.54
CA LEU A 96 -20.66 -10.34 4.57
C LEU A 96 -19.96 -9.37 5.54
N GLY A 97 -18.72 -9.66 5.94
CA GLY A 97 -17.89 -8.76 6.76
C GLY A 97 -17.65 -7.43 6.05
N LEU A 98 -17.28 -7.46 4.78
CA LEU A 98 -17.06 -6.26 3.98
C LEU A 98 -18.36 -5.44 3.80
N MET A 99 -19.50 -6.10 3.59
CA MET A 99 -20.79 -5.42 3.53
C MET A 99 -21.16 -4.75 4.86
N PHE A 100 -20.83 -5.37 6.00
CA PHE A 100 -21.06 -4.80 7.32
C PHE A 100 -20.23 -3.54 7.53
N GLU A 101 -18.93 -3.60 7.25
CA GLU A 101 -18.02 -2.45 7.35
C GLU A 101 -18.43 -1.30 6.43
N TRP A 102 -18.87 -1.63 5.21
CA TRP A 102 -19.37 -0.62 4.28
C TRP A 102 -20.62 0.08 4.82
N LYS A 103 -21.56 -0.67 5.42
CA LYS A 103 -22.76 -0.09 6.03
C LYS A 103 -22.43 0.81 7.24
N GLU A 104 -21.37 0.52 7.99
CA GLU A 104 -20.90 1.39 9.08
C GLU A 104 -20.22 2.67 8.59
N GLY A 105 -19.95 2.80 7.29
CA GLY A 105 -19.28 3.96 6.71
C GLY A 105 -17.79 4.02 7.09
N SER A 106 -17.18 2.90 7.48
CA SER A 106 -15.75 2.84 7.81
C SER A 106 -14.86 3.11 6.59
N LEU A 107 -15.37 2.79 5.39
CA LEU A 107 -14.75 2.98 4.09
C LEU A 107 -15.00 4.38 3.49
N GLU A 108 -15.88 5.20 4.09
CA GLU A 108 -16.15 6.55 3.61
C GLU A 108 -15.01 7.48 4.03
N TRP A 109 -14.26 7.99 3.05
CA TRP A 109 -13.17 8.92 3.30
C TRP A 109 -13.64 10.37 3.46
N LEU A 110 -14.72 10.76 2.79
CA LEU A 110 -15.21 12.13 2.76
C LEU A 110 -16.55 12.24 3.49
N LYS A 111 -16.53 12.92 4.64
CA LYS A 111 -17.65 13.70 5.17
C LYS A 111 -17.16 15.11 5.40
#